data_AF-A0A437JD29-F1
#
_entry.id   AF-A0A437JD29-F1
#
_cell.length_a   1.000
_cell.length_b   1.000
_cell.length_c   1.000
_cell.angle_alpha   90.00
_cell.angle_beta   90.00
_cell.angle_gamma   90.00
#
_symmetry.space_group_name_H-M   'P 1'
#
loop_
_entity.id
_entity.type
_entity.pdbx_description
1 polymer ?
#
loop_
_entity_poly.entity_id
_entity_poly.type
_entity_poly.pdbx_seq_one_letter_code
_entity_poly.pdbx_strand_id
1 'polypeptide(L)'
;MAVPVLFPDGTRRQVIAELRADYHAPVGNTTERFVPGRFVQCPINADPLWKYIWRNGRWIACPRYGSPVTPSSGDLAPWWTGIASMTDDAPPPTRTVISDHLRAA
;
A
#
# COMPACT_ATOMS: atom_id res chain seq x y z
N MET A 1 8.10 11.76 -2.03
CA MET A 1 7.34 12.65 -2.95
C MET A 1 6.02 12.99 -2.28
N ALA A 2 5.57 14.25 -2.36
CA ALA A 2 4.34 14.70 -1.71
C ALA A 2 3.61 15.70 -2.63
N VAL A 3 2.29 15.78 -2.48
CA VAL A 3 1.44 16.72 -3.22
C VAL A 3 0.64 17.59 -2.26
N PRO A 4 0.34 18.84 -2.65
CA PRO A 4 -0.51 19.70 -1.86
C PRO A 4 -1.97 19.25 -1.96
N VAL A 5 -2.60 19.08 -0.80
CA VAL A 5 -4.02 18.74 -0.67
C VAL A 5 -4.75 19.83 0.10
N LEU A 6 -5.90 20.27 -0.39
CA LEU A 6 -6.78 21.22 0.29
C LEU A 6 -7.71 20.48 1.27
N PHE A 7 -7.67 20.87 2.54
CA PHE A 7 -8.52 20.32 3.60
C PHE A 7 -9.80 21.15 3.78
N PRO A 8 -10.85 20.60 4.42
CA PRO A 8 -12.11 21.31 4.65
C PRO A 8 -11.98 22.57 5.51
N ASP A 9 -10.95 22.64 6.36
CA ASP A 9 -10.59 23.82 7.15
C ASP A 9 -9.94 24.94 6.32
N GLY A 10 -9.78 24.74 5.00
CA GLY A 10 -9.13 25.66 4.08
C GLY A 10 -7.60 25.54 4.06
N THR A 11 -7.01 24.72 4.93
CA THR A 11 -5.56 24.54 4.97
C THR A 11 -5.06 23.70 3.79
N ARG A 12 -3.84 23.97 3.34
CA ARG A 12 -3.13 23.12 2.37
C ARG A 12 -2.04 22.36 3.09
N ARG A 13 -2.05 21.03 2.98
CA ARG A 13 -1.06 20.16 3.62
C ARG A 13 -0.37 19.29 2.57
N GLN A 14 0.91 19.01 2.80
CA GLN A 14 1.68 18.09 1.96
C GLN A 14 1.33 16.65 2.37
N VAL A 15 0.81 15.87 1.42
CA VAL A 15 0.45 14.47 1.64
C VAL A 15 1.36 13.61 0.77
N ILE A 16 1.88 12.52 1.33
CA ILE A 16 2.74 11.57 0.61
C ILE A 16 2.00 11.08 -0.63
N ALA A 17 2.70 11.05 -1.76
CA ALA A 17 2.14 10.69 -3.06
C ALA A 17 2.93 9.58 -3.73
N GLU A 18 2.22 8.79 -4.53
CA GLU A 18 2.76 7.83 -5.47
C GLU A 18 2.57 8.34 -6.91
N LEU A 19 3.45 7.94 -7.81
CA LEU A 19 3.30 8.19 -9.24
C LEU A 19 2.36 7.13 -9.82
N ARG A 20 1.25 7.57 -10.40
CA ARG A 20 0.35 6.71 -11.18
C ARG A 20 0.36 7.13 -12.63
N ALA A 21 0.15 6.19 -13.54
CA ALA A 21 -0.14 6.52 -14.92
C ALA A 21 -1.43 7.37 -14.97
N ASP A 22 -1.44 8.40 -15.80
CA ASP A 22 -2.53 9.37 -15.89
C ASP A 22 -3.75 8.73 -16.59
N TYR A 23 -4.78 8.44 -15.80
CA TYR A 23 -6.09 8.00 -16.29
C TYR A 23 -7.06 9.18 -16.54
N HIS A 24 -6.67 10.41 -16.18
CA HIS A 24 -7.58 11.57 -16.11
C HIS A 24 -7.17 12.75 -17.00
N ALA A 25 -6.27 12.55 -17.97
CA ALA A 25 -6.01 13.57 -18.98
C ALA A 25 -7.33 13.87 -19.75
N PRO A 26 -7.85 15.11 -19.73
CA PRO A 26 -9.03 15.46 -20.51
C PRO A 26 -8.63 15.47 -21.98
N VAL A 27 -8.85 14.33 -22.66
CA VAL A 27 -9.14 14.37 -24.08
C VAL A 27 -10.61 14.79 -24.17
N GLY A 28 -10.90 15.75 -25.05
CA GLY A 28 -12.22 16.35 -25.17
C GLY A 28 -13.37 15.37 -25.00
N ASN A 29 -14.37 15.81 -24.24
CA ASN A 29 -15.75 15.34 -24.23
C ASN A 29 -16.01 13.84 -24.54
N THR A 30 -15.27 12.87 -24.01
CA THR A 30 -15.74 11.48 -23.81
C THR A 30 -14.65 10.58 -23.25
N THR A 31 -15.00 9.89 -22.15
CA THR A 31 -14.40 8.64 -21.66
C THR A 31 -12.93 8.69 -21.22
N GLU A 32 -12.70 8.36 -19.94
CA GLU A 32 -11.36 8.17 -19.34
C GLU A 32 -10.52 7.21 -20.20
N ARG A 33 -9.65 7.77 -21.06
CA ARG A 33 -8.77 7.00 -21.94
C ARG A 33 -7.34 7.17 -21.46
N PHE A 34 -6.70 6.05 -21.16
CA PHE A 34 -5.28 5.97 -20.85
C PHE A 34 -4.45 6.73 -21.90
N VAL A 35 -3.65 7.71 -21.46
CA VAL A 35 -2.66 8.39 -22.31
C VAL A 35 -1.28 7.86 -21.93
N PRO A 36 -0.68 6.96 -22.72
CA PRO A 36 0.65 6.41 -22.42
C PRO A 36 1.68 7.54 -22.31
N GLY A 37 2.54 7.48 -21.29
CA GLY A 37 3.65 8.42 -21.09
C GLY A 37 3.35 9.63 -20.20
N ARG A 38 2.15 9.77 -19.65
CA ARG A 38 1.84 10.77 -18.61
C ARG A 38 1.70 10.08 -17.26
N PHE A 39 2.46 10.58 -16.28
CA PHE A 39 2.35 10.18 -14.88
C PHE A 39 1.87 11.35 -14.05
N VAL A 40 0.97 11.07 -13.11
CA VAL A 40 0.44 12.04 -12.15
C VAL A 40 0.79 11.61 -10.74
N GLN A 41 1.07 12.59 -9.89
CA GLN A 41 1.27 12.34 -8.47
C GLN A 41 -0.09 12.25 -7.78
N CYS A 42 -0.37 11.09 -7.22
CA CYS A 42 -1.61 10.79 -6.50
C CYS A 42 -1.31 10.61 -5.01
N PRO A 43 -2.02 11.31 -4.10
CA PRO A 43 -1.92 11.09 -2.67
C PRO A 43 -2.15 9.62 -2.32
N ILE A 44 -1.26 9.06 -1.50
CA ILE A 44 -1.42 7.70 -0.99
C ILE A 44 -2.58 7.71 0.01
N ASN A 45 -3.46 6.72 -0.11
CA ASN A 45 -4.65 6.60 0.72
C ASN A 45 -4.35 5.96 2.09
N ALA A 46 -3.33 6.45 2.79
CA ALA A 46 -2.81 5.90 4.05
C ALA A 46 -3.51 6.47 5.30
N ASP A 47 -4.26 7.56 5.17
CA ASP A 47 -4.95 8.20 6.29
C ASP A 47 -6.32 7.52 6.54
N PRO A 48 -6.63 7.07 7.76
CA PRO A 48 -7.90 6.41 8.08
C PRO A 48 -9.09 7.38 8.14
N LEU A 49 -8.87 8.67 8.34
CA LEU A 49 -9.90 9.70 8.42
C LEU A 49 -10.18 10.34 7.06
N TRP A 50 -9.18 10.41 6.19
CA TRP A 50 -9.25 11.17 4.95
C TRP A 50 -9.16 10.29 3.69
N LYS A 51 -9.95 10.64 2.69
CA LYS A 51 -9.78 10.21 1.31
C LYS A 51 -9.46 11.42 0.45
N TYR A 52 -8.68 11.22 -0.61
CA TYR A 52 -8.23 12.32 -1.47
C TYR A 52 -8.85 12.18 -2.86
N ILE A 53 -9.49 13.25 -3.34
CA ILE A 53 -10.14 13.29 -4.65
C ILE A 53 -9.59 14.42 -5.50
N TRP A 54 -9.48 14.17 -6.81
CA TRP A 54 -9.11 15.20 -7.78
C TRP A 54 -10.36 15.95 -8.24
N ARG A 55 -10.41 17.27 -8.03
CA ARG A 55 -11.50 18.13 -8.50
C ARG A 55 -10.96 19.49 -8.89
N ASN A 56 -11.39 20.02 -10.04
CA ASN A 56 -11.02 21.34 -10.54
C ASN A 56 -9.50 21.60 -10.54
N GLY A 57 -8.72 20.60 -10.96
CA GLY A 57 -7.26 20.71 -11.05
C GLY A 57 -6.52 20.70 -9.71
N ARG A 58 -7.14 20.26 -8.63
CA ARG A 58 -6.51 20.15 -7.30
C ARG A 58 -6.96 18.91 -6.54
N TRP A 59 -6.09 18.44 -5.64
CA TRP A 59 -6.44 17.42 -4.65
C TRP A 59 -7.22 18.04 -3.49
N ILE A 60 -8.34 17.42 -3.14
CA ILE A 60 -9.20 17.83 -2.02
C ILE A 60 -9.32 16.65 -1.05
N ALA A 61 -9.12 16.92 0.24
CA ALA A 61 -9.38 15.95 1.29
C ALA A 61 -10.88 15.91 1.61
N CYS A 62 -11.44 14.71 1.63
CA CYS A 62 -12.81 14.46 2.04
C CYS A 62 -12.81 13.49 3.23
N PRO A 63 -13.69 13.67 4.21
CA PRO A 63 -13.85 12.69 5.27
C PRO A 63 -14.22 11.32 4.71
N ARG A 64 -13.65 10.26 5.28
CA ARG A 64 -14.14 8.89 5.08
C ARG A 64 -15.34 8.68 5.99
N TYR A 65 -16.53 8.62 5.41
CA TYR A 65 -17.72 8.20 6.13
C TYR A 65 -17.76 6.67 6.19
N GLY A 66 -17.95 6.11 7.38
CA GLY A 66 -17.95 4.66 7.61
C GLY A 66 -16.68 4.09 8.24
N SER A 67 -15.91 4.87 8.99
CA SER A 67 -14.96 4.26 9.94
C SER A 67 -15.77 3.30 10.82
N PRO A 68 -15.48 1.99 10.83
CA PRO A 68 -15.98 1.17 11.91
C PRO A 68 -15.53 1.88 13.18
N VAL A 69 -16.48 2.16 14.07
CA VAL A 69 -16.14 2.36 15.48
C VAL A 69 -15.28 1.16 15.83
N THR A 70 -14.00 1.37 16.09
CA THR A 70 -13.15 0.32 16.62
C THR A 70 -13.89 -0.20 17.85
N PRO A 71 -14.38 -1.45 17.89
CA PRO A 71 -14.89 -1.97 19.13
C PRO A 71 -13.74 -1.83 20.13
N SER A 72 -14.01 -1.14 21.24
CA SER A 72 -13.16 -1.12 22.42
C SER A 72 -12.56 -2.51 22.58
N SER A 73 -11.23 -2.61 22.61
CA SER A 73 -10.46 -3.84 22.79
C SER A 73 -10.93 -4.61 24.01
N GLY A 74 -12.00 -5.38 23.86
CA GLY A 74 -12.43 -6.42 24.77
C GLY A 74 -11.90 -7.74 24.26
N ASP A 75 -10.85 -8.24 24.89
CA ASP A 75 -10.43 -9.65 24.94
C ASP A 75 -10.41 -10.44 23.61
N LEU A 76 -10.01 -9.83 22.50
CA LEU A 76 -9.58 -10.61 21.35
C LEU A 76 -8.10 -10.94 21.52
N ALA A 77 -7.83 -12.17 21.94
CA ALA A 77 -6.48 -12.75 21.90
C ALA A 77 -5.84 -12.41 20.54
N PRO A 78 -4.63 -11.84 20.50
CA PRO A 78 -4.04 -11.42 19.24
C PRO A 78 -3.94 -12.62 18.29
N TRP A 79 -4.44 -12.49 17.07
CA TRP A 79 -4.45 -13.59 16.09
C TRP A 79 -3.04 -14.11 15.76
N TRP A 80 -2.01 -13.29 15.98
CA TRP A 80 -0.61 -13.63 15.77
C TRP A 80 0.02 -14.45 16.91
N THR A 81 -0.64 -14.58 18.07
CA THR A 81 -0.09 -15.31 19.24
C THR A 81 0.00 -16.82 19.03
N GLY A 82 -0.66 -17.37 17.99
CA GLY A 82 -0.60 -18.79 17.62
C GLY A 82 0.50 -19.14 16.60
N ILE A 83 1.24 -18.14 16.11
CA ILE A 83 2.33 -18.38 15.16
C ILE A 83 3.53 -18.88 15.98
N ALA A 84 3.82 -20.18 15.88
CA ALA A 84 5.03 -20.75 16.44
C ALA A 84 6.24 -19.96 15.94
N SER A 85 7.00 -19.40 16.87
CA SER A 85 8.27 -18.76 16.58
C SER A 85 9.15 -19.76 15.83
N MET A 86 9.61 -19.41 14.62
CA MET A 86 10.75 -20.08 14.00
C MET A 86 11.98 -19.71 14.85
N THR A 87 12.21 -20.48 15.91
CA THR A 87 13.48 -20.43 16.62
C THR A 87 14.53 -20.99 15.67
N ASP A 88 15.59 -20.23 15.43
CA ASP A 88 16.67 -20.50 14.48
C ASP A 88 17.58 -21.68 14.91
N ASP A 89 17.10 -22.53 15.81
CA ASP A 89 17.85 -23.57 16.50
C ASP A 89 17.65 -24.96 15.89
N ALA A 90 17.10 -25.02 14.68
CA ALA A 90 17.08 -26.26 13.92
C ALA A 90 18.50 -26.51 13.37
N PRO A 91 19.26 -27.51 13.88
CA PRO A 91 20.55 -27.81 13.30
C PRO A 91 20.36 -28.16 11.81
N PRO A 92 21.24 -27.69 10.92
CA PRO A 92 21.12 -27.96 9.50
C PRO A 92 21.09 -29.47 9.27
N PRO A 93 20.30 -29.97 8.30
CA PRO A 93 20.25 -31.40 8.03
C PRO A 93 21.66 -31.88 7.66
N THR A 94 22.17 -32.83 8.44
CA THR A 94 23.47 -33.47 8.20
C THR A 94 23.45 -34.05 6.79
N ARG A 95 24.23 -33.45 5.89
CA ARG A 95 24.41 -33.96 4.54
C ARG A 95 25.14 -35.29 4.64
N THR A 96 24.42 -36.40 4.59
CA THR A 96 25.01 -37.72 4.41
C THR A 96 25.70 -37.72 3.04
N VAL A 97 27.02 -37.56 3.04
CA VAL A 97 27.82 -37.76 1.84
C VAL A 97 27.79 -39.26 1.56
N ILE A 98 26.96 -39.67 0.60
CA ILE A 98 27.06 -41.00 0.01
C ILE A 98 28.36 -40.98 -0.80
N SER A 99 29.42 -41.56 -0.25
CA SER A 99 30.65 -41.80 -1.00
C SER A 99 30.39 -42.92 -2.00
N ASP A 100 29.92 -42.57 -3.19
CA ASP A 100 29.91 -43.46 -4.35
C ASP A 100 31.36 -43.64 -4.83
N HIS A 101 32.09 -44.52 -4.16
CA HIS A 101 33.29 -45.11 -4.73
C HIS A 101 32.90 -46.35 -5.54
N LEU A 102 32.55 -46.15 -6.81
CA LEU A 102 32.70 -47.21 -7.82
C LEU A 102 32.97 -46.63 -9.23
N ARG A 103 34.19 -46.97 -9.72
CA ARG A 103 34.64 -47.19 -11.10
C ARG A 103 35.00 -46.01 -12.02
N ALA A 104 36.30 -45.88 -12.26
CA ALA A 104 36.98 -45.97 -13.56
C ALA A 104 38.45 -46.35 -13.28
N ALA A 105 39.15 -47.25 -13.95
CA ALA A 105 38.97 -48.04 -15.18
C ALA A 105 39.72 -49.36 -15.00
#